data_AF-A0A1I2XHM3-F1
#
_entry.id   AF-A0A1I2XHM3-F1
#
_cell.length_a   1.000
_cell.length_b   1.000
_cell.length_c   1.000
_cell.angle_alpha   90.00
_cell.angle_beta   90.00
_cell.angle_gamma   90.00
#
_symmetry.space_group_name_H-M   'P 1'
#
loop_
_entity.id
_entity.type
_entity.pdbx_description
1 polymer ?
#
loop_
_entity_poly.entity_id
_entity_poly.type
_entity_poly.pdbx_seq_one_letter_code
_entity_poly.pdbx_strand_id
1 'polypeptide(L)'
;MKINKLLILSLFLGLMSCSGNKNQTSEAGDINLDGAIANAESRRKADPNASGGNECLLGYQTKYNELITENDVLAATGFSKEVMETKSNTVMKKPEYHSFKYKFMNGRMSTVGIRKGLPLPDVVEVKSIKPMSLTAFENIYRAISDEEMKVAKDGLNDVAEGNSGNAEADAALKNAEEKNVSKEQVKEIGSSMMDAFKNISKGYRVVEDLGDAARWNIFTNELQVLKNGVQFVVASDVSDDNEKNKSVAIQMAKIILSKCK
;
A
#
# COMPACT_ATOMS: atom_id res chain seq x y z
N MET A 1 28.52 5.95 6.32
CA MET A 1 28.02 4.56 6.15
C MET A 1 26.49 4.41 6.26
N LYS A 2 25.67 5.43 5.96
CA LYS A 2 24.19 5.37 6.03
C LYS A 2 23.47 5.61 4.69
N ILE A 3 24.22 5.97 3.64
CA ILE A 3 23.68 6.34 2.32
C ILE A 3 23.42 5.10 1.44
N ASN A 4 24.18 4.01 1.63
CA ASN A 4 24.05 2.80 0.80
C ASN A 4 22.72 2.04 0.98
N LYS A 5 22.06 2.13 2.14
CA LYS A 5 20.80 1.41 2.37
C LYS A 5 19.61 2.00 1.62
N LEU A 6 19.61 3.31 1.36
CA LEU A 6 18.52 4.00 0.67
C LEU A 6 18.56 3.75 -0.85
N LEU A 7 19.77 3.59 -1.41
CA LEU A 7 20.01 3.33 -2.83
C LEU A 7 19.67 1.89 -3.24
N ILE A 8 19.70 0.95 -2.31
CA ILE A 8 19.36 -0.47 -2.55
C ILE A 8 17.84 -0.66 -2.59
N LEU A 9 17.08 0.05 -1.74
CA LEU A 9 15.61 -0.06 -1.69
C LEU A 9 14.93 0.37 -3.01
N SER A 10 15.52 1.34 -3.72
CA SER A 10 15.03 1.81 -5.02
C SER A 10 15.30 0.84 -6.17
N LEU A 11 16.31 -0.04 -6.06
CA LEU A 11 16.53 -1.13 -7.04
C LEU A 11 15.50 -2.26 -6.90
N PHE A 12 15.09 -2.61 -5.68
CA PHE A 12 14.12 -3.69 -5.45
C PHE A 12 12.72 -3.39 -5.98
N LEU A 13 12.33 -2.11 -6.01
CA LEU A 13 11.05 -1.69 -6.58
C LEU A 13 10.97 -1.93 -8.10
N GLY A 14 12.12 -2.00 -8.79
CA GLY A 14 12.20 -2.37 -10.21
C GLY A 14 12.07 -3.88 -10.47
N LEU A 15 12.53 -4.72 -9.53
CA LEU A 15 12.57 -6.18 -9.69
C LEU A 15 11.21 -6.87 -9.54
N MET A 16 10.21 -6.20 -8.97
CA MET A 16 8.82 -6.69 -8.93
C MET A 16 8.05 -6.40 -10.24
N SER A 17 8.74 -6.00 -11.32
CA SER A 17 8.20 -5.77 -12.67
C SER A 17 8.24 -7.03 -13.53
N CYS A 18 7.22 -7.88 -13.39
CA CYS A 18 6.95 -8.88 -14.41
C CYS A 18 6.14 -8.25 -15.57
N SER A 19 6.82 -8.01 -16.70
CA SER A 19 6.45 -8.43 -18.08
C SER A 19 6.72 -7.37 -19.17
N GLY A 20 7.35 -7.81 -20.25
CA GLY A 20 6.66 -7.86 -21.54
C GLY A 20 6.63 -6.60 -22.42
N ASN A 21 7.78 -6.32 -23.04
CA ASN A 21 7.97 -5.96 -24.46
C ASN A 21 8.08 -4.48 -24.90
N LYS A 22 9.28 -4.24 -25.46
CA LYS A 22 9.74 -3.40 -26.59
C LYS A 22 9.83 -1.86 -26.49
N ASN A 23 11.11 -1.48 -26.45
CA ASN A 23 11.77 -0.31 -27.03
C ASN A 23 11.42 1.05 -26.45
N GLN A 24 12.29 1.54 -25.56
CA GLN A 24 12.89 2.86 -25.72
C GLN A 24 14.23 2.91 -24.98
N THR A 25 15.28 3.24 -25.73
CA THR A 25 16.61 3.59 -25.24
C THR A 25 16.53 4.78 -24.30
N SER A 26 17.09 4.68 -23.10
CA SER A 26 17.31 5.82 -22.21
C SER A 26 18.76 5.88 -21.77
N GLU A 27 19.41 6.99 -22.12
CA GLU A 27 20.65 7.43 -21.50
C GLU A 27 20.47 7.62 -19.99
N ALA A 28 21.56 7.38 -19.27
CA ALA A 28 21.63 7.37 -17.82
C ALA A 28 21.38 8.76 -17.21
N GLY A 29 20.49 8.85 -16.22
CA GLY A 29 20.47 9.99 -15.31
C GLY A 29 19.15 10.29 -14.61
N ASP A 30 18.01 9.85 -15.15
CA ASP A 30 16.71 10.20 -14.59
C ASP A 30 15.87 8.94 -14.33
N ILE A 31 15.41 8.78 -13.09
CA ILE A 31 14.44 7.73 -12.78
C ILE A 31 13.17 8.12 -13.52
N ASN A 32 12.85 7.41 -14.60
CA ASN A 32 11.64 7.62 -15.38
C ASN A 32 10.40 7.24 -14.56
N LEU A 33 10.03 8.14 -13.63
CA LEU A 33 8.89 7.99 -12.74
C LEU A 33 7.61 7.80 -13.56
N ASP A 34 7.49 8.50 -14.68
CA ASP A 34 6.34 8.40 -15.58
C ASP A 34 6.26 7.03 -16.25
N GLY A 35 7.39 6.43 -16.64
CA GLY A 35 7.47 5.07 -17.16
C GLY A 35 7.19 4.01 -16.10
N ALA A 36 7.66 4.20 -14.86
CA ALA A 36 7.35 3.32 -13.74
C ALA A 36 5.86 3.41 -13.33
N ILE A 37 5.28 4.62 -13.38
CA ILE A 37 3.87 4.91 -13.18
C ILE A 37 3.05 4.26 -14.30
N ALA A 38 3.45 4.40 -15.56
CA ALA A 38 2.79 3.79 -16.72
C ALA A 38 2.87 2.25 -16.70
N ASN A 39 4.00 1.66 -16.27
CA ASN A 39 4.13 0.22 -16.07
C ASN A 39 3.34 -0.30 -14.85
N ALA A 40 3.19 0.52 -13.81
CA ALA A 40 2.24 0.22 -12.73
C ALA A 40 0.78 0.37 -13.20
N GLU A 41 0.50 1.21 -14.20
CA GLU A 41 -0.80 1.40 -14.86
C GLU A 41 -1.15 0.25 -15.80
N SER A 42 -0.18 -0.25 -16.56
CA SER A 42 -0.34 -1.45 -17.40
C SER A 42 -0.57 -2.68 -16.54
N ARG A 43 0.07 -2.77 -15.37
CA ARG A 43 -0.24 -3.79 -14.35
C ARG A 43 -1.56 -3.56 -13.62
N ARG A 44 -2.13 -2.35 -13.63
CA ARG A 44 -3.53 -2.14 -13.22
C ARG A 44 -4.54 -2.62 -14.26
N LYS A 45 -4.14 -2.76 -15.52
CA LYS A 45 -4.88 -3.57 -16.50
C LYS A 45 -4.79 -5.08 -16.22
N ALA A 46 -4.01 -5.53 -15.21
CA ALA A 46 -3.90 -6.96 -14.86
C ALA A 46 -5.13 -7.50 -14.12
N ASP A 47 -6.09 -6.65 -13.76
CA ASP A 47 -7.43 -7.10 -13.39
C ASP A 47 -8.42 -6.78 -14.52
N PRO A 48 -8.46 -7.61 -15.59
CA PRO A 48 -9.39 -7.41 -16.70
C PRO A 48 -10.86 -7.46 -16.27
N ASN A 49 -11.14 -7.90 -15.04
CA ASN A 49 -12.48 -8.01 -14.47
C ASN A 49 -12.81 -6.88 -13.48
N ALA A 50 -11.94 -5.87 -13.31
CA ALA A 50 -12.25 -4.71 -12.49
C ALA A 50 -13.35 -3.88 -13.17
N SER A 51 -14.59 -3.99 -12.69
CA SER A 51 -15.75 -3.36 -13.32
C SER A 51 -15.83 -1.85 -13.07
N GLY A 52 -15.23 -1.34 -11.99
CA GLY A 52 -15.35 0.07 -11.60
C GLY A 52 -16.81 0.51 -11.37
N GLY A 53 -17.72 -0.41 -11.06
CA GLY A 53 -19.16 -0.18 -11.08
C GLY A 53 -19.70 0.85 -10.08
N ASN A 54 -18.91 1.27 -9.08
CA ASN A 54 -19.28 2.33 -8.15
C ASN A 54 -18.81 3.71 -8.64
N GLU A 55 -19.56 4.29 -9.57
CA GLU A 55 -19.27 5.62 -10.13
C GLU A 55 -19.26 6.72 -9.05
N CYS A 56 -20.10 6.60 -8.02
CA CYS A 56 -20.12 7.53 -6.89
C CYS A 56 -18.77 7.56 -6.18
N LEU A 57 -18.23 6.40 -5.77
CA LEU A 57 -16.93 6.33 -5.12
C LEU A 57 -15.82 6.84 -6.04
N LEU A 58 -15.84 6.48 -7.32
CA LEU A 58 -14.86 6.97 -8.30
C LEU A 58 -14.90 8.51 -8.44
N GLY A 59 -16.08 9.12 -8.33
CA GLY A 59 -16.23 10.58 -8.29
C GLY A 59 -15.48 11.28 -7.14
N TYR A 60 -15.10 10.54 -6.09
CA TYR A 60 -14.31 11.06 -4.96
C TYR A 60 -12.81 10.85 -5.09
N GLN A 61 -12.32 10.27 -6.19
CA GLN A 61 -10.88 10.01 -6.39
C GLN A 61 -9.99 11.26 -6.29
N THR A 62 -10.53 12.47 -6.48
CA THR A 62 -9.79 13.73 -6.29
C THR A 62 -10.35 14.58 -5.14
N LYS A 63 -11.27 14.03 -4.34
CA LYS A 63 -12.07 14.75 -3.35
C LYS A 63 -12.18 13.97 -2.03
N TYR A 64 -11.09 13.33 -1.61
CA TYR A 64 -11.05 12.52 -0.39
C TYR A 64 -11.49 13.29 0.87
N ASN A 65 -11.29 14.60 0.91
CA ASN A 65 -11.73 15.49 1.99
C ASN A 65 -13.27 15.62 2.10
N GLU A 66 -14.03 15.19 1.10
CA GLU A 66 -15.50 15.25 1.09
C GLU A 66 -16.15 13.94 1.56
N LEU A 67 -15.35 12.86 1.71
CA LEU A 67 -15.81 11.53 2.06
C LEU A 67 -16.13 11.34 3.54
N ILE A 68 -15.37 12.00 4.41
CA ILE A 68 -15.59 12.04 5.85
C ILE A 68 -15.42 13.48 6.31
N THR A 69 -16.20 13.92 7.29
CA THR A 69 -16.11 15.27 7.83
C THR A 69 -15.26 15.29 9.10
N GLU A 70 -14.79 16.48 9.49
CA GLU A 70 -14.14 16.66 10.80
C GLU A 70 -15.02 16.15 11.95
N ASN A 71 -16.32 16.47 11.92
CA ASN A 71 -17.26 16.08 12.97
C ASN A 71 -17.40 14.55 13.07
N ASP A 72 -17.40 13.85 11.93
CA ASP A 72 -17.45 12.38 11.91
C ASP A 72 -16.23 11.79 12.61
N VAL A 73 -15.03 12.32 12.32
CA VAL A 73 -13.78 11.85 12.90
C VAL A 73 -13.70 12.17 14.39
N LEU A 74 -14.08 13.40 14.80
CA LEU A 74 -14.10 13.80 16.20
C LEU A 74 -15.08 12.95 17.01
N ALA A 75 -16.28 12.68 16.47
CA ALA A 75 -17.27 11.82 17.10
C ALA A 75 -16.79 10.37 17.25
N ALA A 76 -16.10 9.82 16.25
CA ALA A 76 -15.61 8.44 16.27
C ALA A 76 -14.41 8.25 17.21
N THR A 77 -13.52 9.26 17.28
CA THR A 77 -12.28 9.18 18.06
C THR A 77 -12.43 9.66 19.50
N GLY A 78 -13.38 10.57 19.75
CA GLY A 78 -13.51 11.30 21.01
C GLY A 78 -12.41 12.34 21.23
N PHE A 79 -11.65 12.69 20.19
CA PHE A 79 -10.55 13.66 20.29
C PHE A 79 -11.02 15.11 20.17
N SER A 80 -10.15 16.01 20.61
CA SER A 80 -10.37 17.46 20.57
C SER A 80 -10.03 18.02 19.20
N LYS A 81 -10.81 19.02 18.75
CA LYS A 81 -10.54 19.73 17.49
C LYS A 81 -9.26 20.57 17.57
N GLU A 82 -8.91 21.04 18.75
CA GLU A 82 -7.79 21.94 19.03
C GLU A 82 -6.43 21.31 18.72
N VAL A 83 -6.36 19.97 18.71
CA VAL A 83 -5.14 19.21 18.44
C VAL A 83 -5.17 18.51 17.08
N MET A 84 -6.18 18.81 16.26
CA MET A 84 -6.39 18.19 14.94
C MET A 84 -5.72 19.02 13.84
N GLU A 85 -5.01 18.32 12.95
CA GLU A 85 -4.47 18.83 11.70
C GLU A 85 -5.02 18.00 10.54
N THR A 86 -5.38 18.63 9.43
CA THR A 86 -5.75 17.93 8.19
C THR A 86 -4.64 18.02 7.15
N LYS A 87 -4.41 16.95 6.39
CA LYS A 87 -3.41 16.91 5.32
C LYS A 87 -3.94 16.15 4.11
N SER A 88 -3.87 16.79 2.95
CA SER A 88 -4.06 16.15 1.65
C SER A 88 -2.72 15.71 1.08
N ASN A 89 -2.68 14.53 0.45
CA ASN A 89 -1.54 14.08 -0.35
C ASN A 89 -1.99 13.83 -1.78
N THR A 90 -1.55 14.68 -2.69
CA THR A 90 -1.84 14.61 -4.14
C THR A 90 -0.56 14.62 -4.98
N VAL A 91 0.59 14.28 -4.37
CA VAL A 91 1.91 14.38 -5.01
C VAL A 91 2.02 13.49 -6.25
N MET A 92 1.39 12.32 -6.25
CA MET A 92 1.39 11.40 -7.37
C MET A 92 0.34 11.80 -8.41
N LYS A 93 0.68 11.73 -9.71
CA LYS A 93 -0.25 12.12 -10.79
C LYS A 93 -1.58 11.35 -10.76
N LYS A 94 -1.55 10.06 -10.39
CA LYS A 94 -2.77 9.23 -10.39
C LYS A 94 -3.59 9.41 -9.10
N PRO A 95 -4.90 9.67 -9.22
CA PRO A 95 -5.80 9.88 -8.08
C PRO A 95 -5.88 8.73 -7.07
N GLU A 96 -5.67 7.49 -7.52
CA GLU A 96 -5.65 6.30 -6.67
C GLU A 96 -4.45 6.21 -5.71
N TYR A 97 -3.47 7.10 -5.85
CA TYR A 97 -2.37 7.26 -4.88
C TYR A 97 -2.59 8.45 -3.95
N HIS A 98 -3.69 9.19 -4.12
CA HIS A 98 -4.00 10.32 -3.25
C HIS A 98 -4.57 9.84 -1.92
N SER A 99 -4.50 10.72 -0.93
CA SER A 99 -5.12 10.49 0.37
C SER A 99 -5.52 11.78 1.07
N PHE A 100 -6.44 11.66 2.03
CA PHE A 100 -6.75 12.72 2.98
C PHE A 100 -6.66 12.19 4.41
N LYS A 101 -5.99 12.95 5.27
CA LYS A 101 -5.59 12.52 6.61
C LYS A 101 -5.97 13.54 7.67
N TYR A 102 -6.58 13.04 8.74
CA TYR A 102 -6.73 13.73 10.03
C TYR A 102 -5.64 13.21 10.95
N LYS A 103 -4.90 14.14 11.55
CA LYS A 103 -3.76 13.86 12.40
C LYS A 103 -3.96 14.57 13.73
N PHE A 104 -3.76 13.88 14.84
CA PHE A 104 -3.90 14.45 16.18
C PHE A 104 -2.61 14.28 16.98
N MET A 105 -2.20 15.33 17.69
CA MET A 105 -1.01 15.31 18.54
C MET A 105 -1.41 15.10 20.01
N ASN A 106 -2.01 13.95 20.34
CA ASN A 106 -2.49 13.64 21.69
C ASN A 106 -1.39 13.15 22.67
N GLY A 107 -0.12 13.36 22.34
CA GLY A 107 0.99 13.00 23.23
C GLY A 107 1.32 11.50 23.29
N ARG A 108 0.76 10.65 22.41
CA ARG A 108 1.22 9.26 22.25
C ARG A 108 2.69 9.23 21.86
N MET A 109 3.41 8.27 22.42
CA MET A 109 4.83 8.06 22.16
C MET A 109 5.02 6.66 21.60
N SER A 110 5.79 6.53 20.51
CA SER A 110 6.07 5.22 19.95
C SER A 110 6.85 4.37 20.97
N THR A 111 6.43 3.13 21.18
CA THR A 111 7.05 2.19 22.13
C THR A 111 8.04 1.24 21.46
N VAL A 112 8.06 1.20 20.12
CA VAL A 112 8.80 0.21 19.32
C VAL A 112 9.80 0.83 18.34
N GLY A 113 10.84 0.05 18.05
CA GLY A 113 11.81 0.31 16.98
C GLY A 113 12.61 1.61 17.12
N ILE A 114 13.11 2.10 15.98
CA ILE A 114 13.92 3.33 15.89
C ILE A 114 13.15 4.61 16.27
N ARG A 115 11.83 4.51 16.39
CA ARG A 115 10.95 5.61 16.79
C ARG A 115 10.63 5.59 18.28
N LYS A 116 11.18 4.66 19.06
CA LYS A 116 10.91 4.56 20.50
C LYS A 116 11.18 5.89 21.19
N GLY A 117 10.19 6.41 21.91
CA GLY A 117 10.27 7.69 22.61
C GLY A 117 10.11 8.92 21.71
N LEU A 118 9.71 8.77 20.45
CA LEU A 118 9.29 9.89 19.60
C LEU A 118 7.76 10.05 19.64
N PRO A 119 7.25 11.29 19.52
CA PRO A 119 5.82 11.54 19.36
C PRO A 119 5.27 10.75 18.18
N LEU A 120 4.22 9.99 18.44
CA LEU A 120 3.46 9.23 17.44
C LEU A 120 2.10 9.93 17.32
N PRO A 121 1.81 10.59 16.18
CA PRO A 121 0.50 11.19 16.00
C PRO A 121 -0.57 10.12 15.85
N ASP A 122 -1.75 10.40 16.39
CA ASP A 122 -2.94 9.63 16.04
C ASP A 122 -3.40 10.00 14.63
N VAL A 123 -3.90 9.02 13.89
CA VAL A 123 -4.23 9.20 12.47
C VAL A 123 -5.54 8.51 12.12
N VAL A 124 -6.38 9.23 11.36
CA VAL A 124 -7.45 8.66 10.54
C VAL A 124 -7.22 9.11 9.09
N GLU A 125 -7.17 8.19 8.14
CA GLU A 125 -6.85 8.49 6.73
C GLU A 125 -7.74 7.70 5.77
N VAL A 126 -8.24 8.37 4.73
CA VAL A 126 -8.91 7.73 3.60
C VAL A 126 -8.01 7.82 2.38
N LYS A 127 -7.83 6.71 1.66
CA LYS A 127 -6.93 6.61 0.51
C LYS A 127 -7.33 5.52 -0.47
N SER A 128 -6.64 5.50 -1.61
CA SER A 128 -6.65 4.39 -2.57
C SER A 128 -8.04 4.01 -3.07
N ILE A 129 -8.82 4.98 -3.53
CA ILE A 129 -10.04 4.75 -4.31
C ILE A 129 -9.65 4.34 -5.72
N LYS A 130 -9.98 3.11 -6.12
CA LYS A 130 -9.67 2.61 -7.47
C LYS A 130 -10.56 1.42 -7.86
N PRO A 131 -10.74 1.17 -9.17
CA PRO A 131 -11.34 -0.07 -9.65
C PRO A 131 -10.55 -1.30 -9.16
N MET A 132 -11.27 -2.34 -8.77
CA MET A 132 -10.73 -3.64 -8.35
C MET A 132 -11.83 -4.72 -8.42
N SER A 133 -11.53 -5.89 -8.95
CA SER A 133 -12.43 -7.05 -8.87
C SER A 133 -12.40 -7.70 -7.49
N LEU A 134 -13.43 -8.48 -7.18
CA LEU A 134 -13.47 -9.29 -5.98
C LEU A 134 -12.30 -10.29 -5.93
N THR A 135 -11.99 -10.95 -7.05
CA THR A 135 -10.88 -11.92 -7.11
C THR A 135 -9.53 -11.26 -6.80
N ALA A 136 -9.25 -10.08 -7.37
CA ALA A 136 -8.03 -9.36 -7.05
C ALA A 136 -7.99 -8.94 -5.58
N PHE A 137 -9.12 -8.45 -5.04
CA PHE A 137 -9.23 -8.09 -3.64
C PHE A 137 -8.92 -9.28 -2.71
N GLU A 138 -9.53 -10.43 -2.94
CA GLU A 138 -9.33 -11.63 -2.13
C GLU A 138 -7.91 -12.20 -2.24
N ASN A 139 -7.29 -12.09 -3.42
CA ASN A 139 -5.91 -12.52 -3.62
C ASN A 139 -4.89 -11.61 -2.94
N ILE A 140 -5.12 -10.29 -2.91
CA ILE A 140 -4.20 -9.32 -2.31
C ILE A 140 -4.35 -9.29 -0.78
N TYR A 141 -5.58 -9.31 -0.28
CA TYR A 141 -5.88 -9.09 1.13
C TYR A 141 -6.16 -10.40 1.88
N ARG A 142 -5.20 -11.33 1.80
CA ARG A 142 -5.19 -12.61 2.51
C ARG A 142 -3.82 -12.92 3.08
N ALA A 143 -3.75 -13.92 3.95
CA ALA A 143 -2.48 -14.48 4.36
C ALA A 143 -1.79 -15.18 3.17
N ILE A 144 -0.50 -14.90 2.98
CA ILE A 144 0.36 -15.59 2.03
C ILE A 144 0.75 -16.94 2.63
N SER A 145 0.55 -18.01 1.87
CA SER A 145 0.90 -19.37 2.28
C SER A 145 2.41 -19.62 2.30
N ASP A 146 2.83 -20.72 2.92
CA ASP A 146 4.24 -21.11 2.95
C ASP A 146 4.71 -21.56 1.57
N GLU A 147 3.84 -22.20 0.80
CA GLU A 147 4.07 -22.65 -0.57
C GLU A 147 4.28 -21.47 -1.53
N GLU A 148 3.40 -20.47 -1.47
CA GLU A 148 3.54 -19.25 -2.27
C GLU A 148 4.82 -18.48 -1.91
N MET A 149 5.17 -18.45 -0.63
CA MET A 149 6.43 -17.85 -0.19
C MET A 149 7.63 -18.61 -0.74
N LYS A 150 7.58 -19.94 -0.79
CA LYS A 150 8.64 -20.76 -1.37
C LYS A 150 8.82 -20.44 -2.86
N VAL A 151 7.73 -20.43 -3.62
CA VAL A 151 7.75 -20.08 -5.05
C VAL A 151 8.32 -18.67 -5.28
N ALA A 152 7.94 -17.70 -4.44
CA ALA A 152 8.47 -16.34 -4.54
C ALA A 152 10.00 -16.29 -4.27
N LYS A 153 10.49 -17.05 -3.29
CA LYS A 153 11.93 -17.14 -2.97
C LYS A 153 12.71 -17.85 -4.08
N ASP A 154 12.15 -18.90 -4.67
CA ASP A 154 12.74 -19.58 -5.83
C ASP A 154 12.85 -18.62 -7.02
N GLY A 155 11.80 -17.87 -7.33
CA GLY A 155 11.83 -16.83 -8.37
C GLY A 155 12.84 -15.70 -8.10
N LEU A 156 13.01 -15.29 -6.84
CA LEU A 156 14.05 -14.33 -6.45
C LEU A 156 15.46 -14.91 -6.68
N ASN A 157 15.65 -16.20 -6.41
CA ASN A 157 16.93 -16.87 -6.65
C ASN A 157 17.24 -16.93 -8.15
N ASP A 158 16.26 -17.30 -8.97
CA ASP A 158 16.40 -17.32 -10.43
C ASP A 158 16.78 -15.93 -10.96
N VAL A 159 16.13 -14.88 -10.46
CA VAL A 159 16.48 -13.49 -10.80
C VAL A 159 17.91 -13.16 -10.41
N ALA A 160 18.32 -13.43 -9.17
CA ALA A 160 19.66 -13.13 -8.71
C ALA A 160 20.75 -13.94 -9.44
N GLU A 161 20.39 -15.08 -10.04
CA GLU A 161 21.29 -15.91 -10.84
C GLU A 161 21.35 -15.49 -12.31
N GLY A 162 20.48 -14.58 -12.75
CA GLY A 162 20.36 -14.18 -14.16
C GLY A 162 19.56 -15.18 -15.00
N ASN A 163 18.79 -16.06 -14.34
CA ASN A 163 17.94 -17.08 -14.94
C ASN A 163 16.46 -16.66 -14.97
N SER A 164 16.17 -15.36 -14.83
CA SER A 164 14.81 -14.85 -14.69
C SER A 164 13.94 -15.01 -15.94
N GLY A 165 14.58 -15.13 -17.12
CA GLY A 165 13.91 -15.02 -18.42
C GLY A 165 13.30 -13.63 -18.66
N ASN A 166 13.64 -12.64 -17.84
CA ASN A 166 13.10 -11.28 -17.87
C ASN A 166 14.25 -10.27 -18.01
N ALA A 167 14.36 -9.69 -19.20
CA ALA A 167 15.40 -8.71 -19.54
C ALA A 167 15.43 -7.49 -18.60
N GLU A 168 14.30 -7.06 -18.04
CA GLU A 168 14.26 -5.95 -17.06
C GLU A 168 14.90 -6.36 -15.74
N ALA A 169 14.61 -7.58 -15.27
CA ALA A 169 15.16 -8.12 -14.04
C ALA A 169 16.67 -8.36 -14.18
N ASP A 170 17.10 -8.89 -15.31
CA ASP A 170 18.52 -9.12 -15.61
C ASP A 170 19.30 -7.79 -15.73
N ALA A 171 18.71 -6.77 -16.37
CA ALA A 171 19.30 -5.44 -16.45
C ALA A 171 19.39 -4.75 -15.08
N ALA A 172 18.35 -4.90 -14.25
CA ALA A 172 18.36 -4.40 -12.88
C ALA A 172 19.42 -5.09 -12.02
N LEU A 173 19.62 -6.41 -12.19
CA LEU A 173 20.70 -7.14 -11.53
C LEU A 173 22.07 -6.62 -11.96
N LYS A 174 22.30 -6.45 -13.26
CA LYS A 174 23.56 -5.90 -13.78
C LYS A 174 23.85 -4.50 -13.23
N ASN A 175 22.85 -3.63 -13.19
CA ASN A 175 22.97 -2.30 -12.58
C ASN A 175 23.27 -2.36 -11.07
N ALA A 176 22.81 -3.40 -10.37
CA ALA A 176 23.13 -3.62 -8.96
C ALA A 176 24.59 -4.03 -8.80
N GLU A 177 25.08 -4.95 -9.65
CA GLU A 177 26.47 -5.39 -9.68
C GLU A 177 27.43 -4.22 -9.97
N GLU A 178 27.09 -3.36 -10.94
CA GLU A 178 27.84 -2.12 -11.26
C GLU A 178 27.92 -1.14 -10.07
N LYS A 179 26.95 -1.23 -9.14
CA LYS A 179 26.94 -0.45 -7.89
C LYS A 179 27.54 -1.20 -6.70
N ASN A 180 28.28 -2.29 -6.96
CA ASN A 180 28.90 -3.15 -5.94
C ASN A 180 27.89 -3.79 -4.98
N VAL A 181 26.69 -4.11 -5.45
CA VAL A 181 25.72 -4.92 -4.72
C VAL A 181 25.84 -6.36 -5.19
N SER A 182 26.20 -7.28 -4.30
CA SER A 182 26.38 -8.70 -4.65
C SER A 182 25.04 -9.41 -4.83
N LYS A 183 25.05 -10.53 -5.56
CA LYS A 183 23.88 -11.41 -5.74
C LYS A 183 23.35 -11.90 -4.39
N GLU A 184 24.24 -12.22 -3.45
CA GLU A 184 23.89 -12.64 -2.10
C GLU A 184 23.17 -11.52 -1.34
N GLN A 185 23.64 -10.27 -1.48
CA GLN A 185 22.96 -9.11 -0.89
C GLN A 185 21.56 -8.91 -1.50
N VAL A 186 21.40 -9.16 -2.81
CA VAL A 186 20.09 -9.11 -3.48
C VAL A 186 19.17 -10.20 -2.91
N LYS A 187 19.65 -11.44 -2.80
CA LYS A 187 18.87 -12.56 -2.23
C LYS A 187 18.49 -12.30 -0.77
N GLU A 188 19.41 -11.81 0.04
CA GLU A 188 19.20 -11.53 1.47
C GLU A 188 18.14 -10.44 1.67
N ILE A 189 18.30 -9.29 0.99
CA ILE A 189 17.38 -8.16 1.14
C ILE A 189 16.00 -8.51 0.58
N GLY A 190 15.95 -9.15 -0.59
CA GLY A 190 14.69 -9.60 -1.18
C GLY A 190 13.95 -10.59 -0.29
N SER A 191 14.65 -11.59 0.25
CA SER A 191 14.07 -12.57 1.19
C SER A 191 13.56 -11.90 2.46
N SER A 192 14.33 -10.97 3.03
CA SER A 192 13.93 -10.22 4.22
C SER A 192 12.66 -9.40 3.99
N MET A 193 12.53 -8.75 2.82
CA MET A 193 11.32 -8.03 2.44
C MET A 193 10.13 -8.99 2.27
N MET A 194 10.32 -10.12 1.60
CA MET A 194 9.28 -11.13 1.42
C MET A 194 8.77 -11.69 2.76
N ASP A 195 9.68 -12.00 3.69
CA ASP A 195 9.32 -12.47 5.03
C ASP A 195 8.54 -11.39 5.81
N ALA A 196 8.92 -10.11 5.68
CA ALA A 196 8.17 -9.01 6.25
C ALA A 196 6.75 -8.91 5.65
N PHE A 197 6.61 -9.00 4.33
CA PHE A 197 5.30 -8.99 3.65
C PHE A 197 4.43 -10.17 4.10
N LYS A 198 4.97 -11.37 4.21
CA LYS A 198 4.24 -12.53 4.72
C LYS A 198 3.78 -12.33 6.14
N ASN A 199 4.64 -11.81 7.01
CA ASN A 199 4.24 -11.52 8.39
C ASN A 199 3.11 -10.48 8.44
N ILE A 200 3.17 -9.41 7.65
CA ILE A 200 2.10 -8.43 7.54
C ILE A 200 0.80 -9.07 7.00
N SER A 201 0.91 -9.96 6.01
CA SER A 201 -0.25 -10.61 5.39
C SER A 201 -1.05 -11.49 6.37
N LYS A 202 -0.37 -12.08 7.37
CA LYS A 202 -1.02 -12.84 8.45
C LYS A 202 -1.94 -11.96 9.32
N GLY A 203 -1.83 -10.64 9.20
CA GLY A 203 -2.65 -9.70 9.95
C GLY A 203 -4.05 -9.49 9.39
N TYR A 204 -4.36 -9.94 8.17
CA TYR A 204 -5.68 -9.75 7.58
C TYR A 204 -6.77 -10.56 8.30
N ARG A 205 -7.88 -9.90 8.61
CA ARG A 205 -9.08 -10.46 9.23
C ARG A 205 -10.29 -10.04 8.42
N VAL A 206 -11.24 -10.96 8.23
CA VAL A 206 -12.53 -10.65 7.59
C VAL A 206 -13.29 -9.66 8.47
N VAL A 207 -13.92 -8.67 7.85
CA VAL A 207 -14.93 -7.82 8.47
C VAL A 207 -16.23 -8.07 7.74
N GLU A 208 -17.20 -8.64 8.45
CA GLU A 208 -18.52 -8.95 7.90
C GLU A 208 -19.38 -7.68 7.79
N ASP A 209 -20.43 -7.76 6.98
CA ASP A 209 -21.44 -6.70 6.80
C ASP A 209 -20.89 -5.32 6.38
N LEU A 210 -19.80 -5.30 5.63
CA LEU A 210 -19.18 -4.06 5.14
C LEU A 210 -18.73 -4.18 3.69
N GLY A 211 -19.44 -3.47 2.81
CA GLY A 211 -19.19 -3.55 1.37
C GLY A 211 -19.61 -4.91 0.78
N ASP A 212 -19.01 -5.27 -0.34
CA ASP A 212 -19.10 -6.64 -0.90
C ASP A 212 -17.99 -7.53 -0.31
N ALA A 213 -16.85 -6.94 0.06
CA ALA A 213 -15.80 -7.58 0.84
C ALA A 213 -15.04 -6.55 1.67
N ALA A 214 -14.63 -6.91 2.88
CA ALA A 214 -13.75 -6.09 3.71
C ALA A 214 -12.70 -6.92 4.46
N ARG A 215 -11.52 -6.32 4.64
CA ARG A 215 -10.39 -6.90 5.35
C ARG A 215 -9.76 -5.86 6.28
N TRP A 216 -9.51 -6.24 7.51
CA TRP A 216 -8.77 -5.43 8.49
C TRP A 216 -7.38 -6.02 8.69
N ASN A 217 -6.33 -5.21 8.64
CA ASN A 217 -4.97 -5.66 8.95
C ASN A 217 -4.51 -5.17 10.32
N ILE A 218 -4.26 -6.11 11.24
CA ILE A 218 -3.87 -5.78 12.62
C ILE A 218 -2.48 -5.15 12.78
N PHE A 219 -1.62 -5.26 11.76
CA PHE A 219 -0.25 -4.70 11.80
C PHE A 219 -0.18 -3.30 11.20
N THR A 220 -0.94 -3.05 10.13
CA THR A 220 -0.95 -1.73 9.46
C THR A 220 -2.06 -0.82 9.95
N ASN A 221 -3.01 -1.34 10.73
CA ASN A 221 -4.23 -0.64 11.14
C ASN A 221 -5.02 -0.08 9.95
N GLU A 222 -5.12 -0.87 8.88
CA GLU A 222 -5.84 -0.50 7.66
C GLU A 222 -7.02 -1.43 7.41
N LEU A 223 -8.17 -0.82 7.12
CA LEU A 223 -9.39 -1.45 6.65
C LEU A 223 -9.51 -1.26 5.14
N GLN A 224 -9.42 -2.34 4.39
CA GLN A 224 -9.69 -2.36 2.96
C GLN A 224 -11.14 -2.76 2.72
N VAL A 225 -11.85 -1.98 1.91
CA VAL A 225 -13.26 -2.23 1.59
C VAL A 225 -13.44 -2.23 0.09
N LEU A 226 -14.13 -3.24 -0.42
CA LEU A 226 -14.57 -3.35 -1.80
C LEU A 226 -16.08 -3.13 -1.85
N LYS A 227 -16.54 -2.26 -2.74
CA LYS A 227 -17.96 -2.09 -3.05
C LYS A 227 -18.17 -1.86 -4.54
N ASN A 228 -18.98 -2.72 -5.16
CA ASN A 228 -19.38 -2.71 -6.56
C ASN A 228 -18.18 -2.46 -7.50
N GLY A 229 -17.14 -3.28 -7.36
CA GLY A 229 -15.95 -3.21 -8.21
C GLY A 229 -15.00 -2.03 -7.95
N VAL A 230 -15.16 -1.32 -6.83
CA VAL A 230 -14.28 -0.21 -6.42
C VAL A 230 -13.80 -0.45 -4.99
N GLN A 231 -12.48 -0.37 -4.80
CA GLN A 231 -11.82 -0.49 -3.51
C GLN A 231 -11.54 0.91 -2.94
N PHE A 232 -11.66 1.08 -1.62
CA PHE A 232 -11.10 2.20 -0.85
C PHE A 232 -10.45 1.69 0.44
N VAL A 233 -9.55 2.48 1.05
CA VAL A 233 -8.89 2.12 2.32
C VAL A 233 -9.17 3.19 3.36
N VAL A 234 -9.46 2.75 4.58
CA VAL A 234 -9.47 3.58 5.79
C VAL A 234 -8.35 3.10 6.71
N ALA A 235 -7.36 3.95 7.00
CA ALA A 235 -6.37 3.69 8.03
C ALA A 235 -6.78 4.39 9.33
N SER A 236 -6.63 3.73 10.48
CA SER A 236 -6.95 4.29 11.79
C SER A 236 -5.94 3.83 12.83
N ASP A 237 -5.05 4.72 13.25
CA ASP A 237 -4.10 4.50 14.35
C ASP A 237 -4.35 5.57 15.40
N VAL A 238 -5.34 5.34 16.26
CA VAL A 238 -5.83 6.30 17.27
C VAL A 238 -5.59 5.81 18.70
N SER A 239 -5.05 4.60 18.86
CA SER A 239 -4.57 4.03 20.12
C SER A 239 -3.68 2.82 19.84
N ASP A 240 -3.06 2.29 20.89
CA ASP A 240 -2.35 1.01 20.84
C ASP A 240 -3.31 -0.20 20.89
N ASP A 241 -4.62 0.06 20.98
CA ASP A 241 -5.69 -0.95 20.97
C ASP A 241 -6.20 -1.15 19.54
N ASN A 242 -5.95 -2.35 19.01
CA ASN A 242 -6.34 -2.70 17.66
C ASN A 242 -7.86 -2.75 17.44
N GLU A 243 -8.66 -3.14 18.44
CA GLU A 243 -10.11 -3.19 18.30
C GLU A 243 -10.71 -1.79 18.31
N LYS A 244 -10.15 -0.86 19.10
CA LYS A 244 -10.52 0.56 19.01
C LYS A 244 -10.20 1.13 17.62
N ASN A 245 -8.99 0.87 17.11
CA ASN A 245 -8.57 1.29 15.77
C ASN A 245 -9.49 0.74 14.68
N LYS A 246 -9.80 -0.55 14.74
CA LYS A 246 -10.71 -1.22 13.82
C LYS A 246 -12.12 -0.65 13.88
N SER A 247 -12.64 -0.38 15.08
CA SER A 247 -13.98 0.19 15.29
C SER A 247 -14.11 1.58 14.63
N VAL A 248 -13.12 2.46 14.83
CA VAL A 248 -13.08 3.78 14.18
C VAL A 248 -13.03 3.63 12.65
N ALA A 249 -12.17 2.74 12.13
CA ALA A 249 -12.10 2.50 10.69
C ALA A 249 -13.43 2.00 10.10
N ILE A 250 -14.12 1.07 10.78
CA ILE A 250 -15.45 0.58 10.38
C ILE A 250 -16.48 1.70 10.39
N GLN A 251 -16.48 2.56 11.41
CA GLN A 251 -17.40 3.69 11.48
C GLN A 251 -17.19 4.65 10.31
N MET A 252 -15.94 5.00 9.99
CA MET A 252 -15.63 5.84 8.83
C MET A 252 -16.03 5.17 7.51
N ALA A 253 -15.75 3.87 7.35
CA ALA A 253 -16.15 3.13 6.16
C ALA A 253 -17.68 3.11 5.96
N LYS A 254 -18.45 2.97 7.05
CA LYS A 254 -19.93 3.05 6.98
C LYS A 254 -20.42 4.42 6.53
N ILE A 255 -19.76 5.51 6.94
CA ILE A 255 -20.07 6.88 6.49
C ILE A 255 -19.75 7.05 5.01
N ILE A 256 -18.61 6.53 4.55
CA ILE A 256 -18.23 6.55 3.13
C ILE A 256 -19.26 5.79 2.29
N LEU A 257 -19.61 4.57 2.70
CA LEU A 257 -20.59 3.75 1.98
C LEU A 257 -22.00 4.36 1.99
N SER A 258 -22.38 5.10 3.05
CA SER A 258 -23.70 5.73 3.11
C SER A 258 -23.87 6.89 2.14
N LYS A 259 -22.77 7.55 1.75
CA LYS A 259 -22.75 8.60 0.71
C LYS A 259 -22.95 8.06 -0.71
N CYS A 260 -22.65 6.79 -0.93
CA CYS A 260 -22.71 6.12 -2.23
C CYS A 260 -23.70 4.96 -2.27
N LYS A 261 -24.85 5.13 -1.60
CA LYS A 261 -25.99 4.21 -1.66
C LYS A 261 -26.77 4.33 -2.96
#